data_AF-A0A7W0SP82-F1
#
_entry.id   AF-A0A7W0SP82-F1
#
_cell.length_a   1.000
_cell.length_b   1.000
_cell.length_c   1.000
_cell.angle_alpha   90.00
_cell.angle_beta   90.00
_cell.angle_gamma   90.00
#
_symmetry.space_group_name_H-M   'P 1'
#
loop_
_entity.id
_entity.type
_entity.pdbx_description
1 polymer ?
#
loop_
_entity_poly.entity_id
_entity_poly.type
_entity_poly.pdbx_seq_one_letter_code
_entity_poly.pdbx_strand_id
1 'polypeptide(L)'
;MRVAIVGAGVAGLGAAYVLSNAHEVELFEQADRAGGHVNTFRHGGLGLDTGFIVHNEPNYPVFRRLLRELDVATRRSEMSFSVSCGDCGLEWSGRRPFAQGRRLADRHFLSLLAEVVRWLRTAEGALTDGSLEGHTLGSYVKERGYSQRFRTHFLMPLASALWSSAPERALDFPAAYGIRFFERHGMLGLRRHRWHTIEGGAAPYVSALLERLRG
;
A
#
# COMPACT_ATOMS: atom_id res chain seq x y z
N MET A 1 -18.20 7.10 -32.19
CA MET A 1 -18.01 5.63 -32.26
C MET A 1 -18.68 5.00 -31.05
N ARG A 2 -19.10 3.74 -31.14
CA ARG A 2 -19.61 2.96 -30.01
C ARG A 2 -18.45 2.16 -29.41
N VAL A 3 -18.24 2.27 -28.10
CA VAL A 3 -17.12 1.66 -27.38
C VAL A 3 -17.65 0.76 -26.28
N ALA A 4 -17.33 -0.53 -26.34
CA ALA A 4 -17.61 -1.48 -25.27
C ALA A 4 -16.40 -1.56 -24.31
N ILE A 5 -16.65 -1.41 -23.01
CA ILE A 5 -15.65 -1.56 -21.95
C ILE A 5 -16.04 -2.76 -21.09
N VAL A 6 -15.12 -3.71 -20.94
CA VAL A 6 -15.34 -4.92 -20.13
C VAL A 6 -14.60 -4.78 -18.79
N GLY A 7 -15.37 -4.82 -17.71
CA GLY A 7 -14.96 -4.66 -16.32
C GLY A 7 -15.21 -3.24 -15.79
N ALA A 8 -16.04 -3.12 -14.77
CA ALA A 8 -16.35 -1.87 -14.06
C ALA A 8 -15.46 -1.66 -12.82
N GLY A 9 -14.20 -2.09 -12.87
CA GLY A 9 -13.17 -1.69 -11.91
C GLY A 9 -12.70 -0.24 -12.12
N VAL A 10 -11.74 0.22 -11.30
CA VAL A 10 -11.20 1.60 -11.40
C VAL A 10 -10.69 1.94 -12.81
N ALA A 11 -10.09 0.98 -13.52
CA ALA A 11 -9.59 1.17 -14.88
C ALA A 11 -10.74 1.37 -15.88
N GLY A 12 -11.75 0.49 -15.85
CA GLY A 12 -12.89 0.57 -16.76
C GLY A 12 -13.80 1.76 -16.49
N LEU A 13 -14.08 2.06 -15.21
CA LEU A 13 -14.84 3.26 -14.83
C LEU A 13 -14.09 4.54 -15.21
N GLY A 14 -12.77 4.58 -15.01
CA GLY A 14 -11.94 5.71 -15.43
C GLY A 14 -11.91 5.88 -16.94
N ALA A 15 -11.81 4.79 -17.69
CA ALA A 15 -11.89 4.81 -19.15
C ALA A 15 -13.27 5.29 -19.63
N ALA A 16 -14.35 4.76 -19.05
CA ALA A 16 -15.72 5.16 -19.36
C ALA A 16 -15.93 6.66 -19.13
N TYR A 17 -15.50 7.16 -17.98
CA TYR A 17 -15.63 8.57 -17.59
C TYR A 17 -14.92 9.54 -18.55
N VAL A 18 -13.77 9.15 -19.10
CA VAL A 18 -13.05 9.97 -20.07
C VAL A 18 -13.71 9.87 -21.46
N LEU A 19 -14.01 8.66 -21.91
CA LEU A 19 -14.50 8.39 -23.27
C LEU A 19 -15.94 8.86 -23.50
N SER A 20 -16.78 8.88 -22.46
CA SER A 20 -18.19 9.31 -22.54
C SER A 20 -18.35 10.77 -22.99
N ASN A 21 -17.28 11.58 -22.93
CA ASN A 21 -17.30 12.96 -23.42
C ASN A 21 -17.30 13.07 -24.96
N ALA A 22 -16.94 12.00 -25.68
CA ALA A 22 -16.78 12.04 -27.15
C ALA A 22 -17.36 10.81 -27.87
N HIS A 23 -17.73 9.77 -27.13
CA HIS A 23 -18.16 8.49 -27.66
C HIS A 23 -19.37 7.94 -26.89
N GLU A 24 -20.14 7.09 -27.57
CA GLU A 24 -21.17 6.28 -26.93
C GLU A 24 -20.47 5.09 -26.27
N VAL A 25 -20.61 4.95 -24.95
CA VAL A 25 -19.88 3.97 -24.15
C VAL A 25 -20.86 2.99 -23.51
N GLU A 26 -20.61 1.70 -23.68
CA GLU A 26 -21.30 0.63 -22.97
C GLU A 26 -20.32 -0.06 -22.02
N LEU A 27 -20.68 -0.13 -20.73
CA LEU A 27 -19.87 -0.74 -19.69
C LEU A 27 -20.48 -2.08 -19.28
N PHE A 28 -19.69 -3.15 -19.38
CA PHE A 28 -20.08 -4.50 -19.01
C PHE A 28 -19.33 -4.92 -17.74
N GLU A 29 -20.06 -5.42 -16.74
CA GLU A 29 -19.49 -5.96 -15.52
C GLU A 29 -20.13 -7.32 -15.23
N GLN A 30 -19.32 -8.27 -14.79
CA GLN A 30 -19.79 -9.61 -14.46
C GLN A 30 -20.45 -9.64 -13.07
N ALA A 31 -19.92 -8.88 -12.12
CA ALA A 31 -20.49 -8.76 -10.79
C ALA A 31 -21.79 -7.95 -10.77
N ASP A 32 -22.55 -8.09 -9.70
CA ASP A 32 -23.75 -7.29 -9.40
C ASP A 32 -23.44 -5.86 -8.94
N ARG A 33 -22.16 -5.46 -8.97
CA ARG A 33 -21.67 -4.17 -8.50
C ARG A 33 -20.47 -3.70 -9.31
N ALA A 34 -20.35 -2.37 -9.47
CA ALA A 34 -19.13 -1.75 -9.97
C ALA A 34 -18.09 -1.56 -8.85
N GLY A 35 -16.86 -1.20 -9.23
CA GLY A 35 -15.77 -0.81 -8.35
C GLY A 35 -14.63 -1.83 -8.23
N GLY A 36 -14.82 -3.06 -8.69
CA GLY A 36 -13.79 -4.12 -8.63
C GLY A 36 -13.28 -4.34 -7.20
N HIS A 37 -11.98 -4.11 -6.98
CA HIS A 37 -11.33 -4.22 -5.66
C HIS A 37 -11.80 -3.18 -4.62
N VAL A 38 -12.57 -2.17 -5.01
CA VAL A 38 -13.26 -1.32 -4.04
C VAL A 38 -14.26 -2.17 -3.29
N ASN A 39 -14.09 -2.23 -1.97
CA ASN A 39 -14.95 -3.02 -1.11
C ASN A 39 -15.07 -2.37 0.27
N THR A 40 -16.17 -1.63 0.46
CA THR A 40 -16.47 -0.87 1.68
C THR A 40 -17.66 -1.50 2.39
N PHE A 41 -17.46 -1.97 3.62
CA PHE A 41 -18.54 -2.46 4.47
C PHE A 41 -19.01 -1.39 5.46
N ARG A 42 -20.29 -1.39 5.80
CA ARG A 42 -20.84 -0.48 6.82
C ARG A 42 -20.91 -1.19 8.15
N HIS A 43 -20.28 -0.61 9.17
CA HIS A 43 -20.34 -1.11 10.54
C HIS A 43 -20.24 0.04 11.55
N GLY A 44 -21.18 0.12 12.49
CA GLY A 44 -21.20 1.17 13.52
C GLY A 44 -21.22 2.60 12.96
N GLY A 45 -21.87 2.82 11.81
CA GLY A 45 -21.87 4.12 11.11
C GLY A 45 -20.59 4.43 10.32
N LEU A 46 -19.58 3.56 10.34
CA LEU A 46 -18.32 3.72 9.62
C LEU A 46 -18.34 2.95 8.30
N GLY A 47 -17.68 3.49 7.28
CA GLY A 47 -17.28 2.75 6.08
C GLY A 47 -15.90 2.13 6.29
N LEU A 48 -15.82 0.81 6.22
CA LEU A 48 -14.61 0.03 6.43
C LEU A 48 -14.15 -0.55 5.10
N ASP A 49 -13.01 -0.07 4.60
CA ASP A 49 -12.42 -0.57 3.36
C ASP A 49 -11.56 -1.81 3.61
N THR A 50 -11.74 -2.83 2.77
CA THR A 50 -10.97 -4.10 2.83
C THR A 50 -10.07 -4.32 1.62
N GLY A 51 -10.18 -3.46 0.60
CA GLY A 51 -9.30 -3.45 -0.56
C GLY A 51 -8.50 -2.16 -0.62
N PHE A 52 -8.93 -1.22 -1.46
CA PHE A 52 -8.30 0.09 -1.56
C PHE A 52 -8.67 0.99 -0.36
N ILE A 53 -7.68 1.41 0.42
CA ILE A 53 -7.90 2.15 1.67
C ILE A 53 -7.27 3.56 1.71
N VAL A 54 -6.19 3.80 0.94
CA VAL A 54 -5.44 5.06 0.99
C VAL A 54 -4.84 5.47 -0.36
N HIS A 55 -4.60 6.77 -0.51
CA HIS A 55 -3.88 7.37 -1.63
C HIS A 55 -2.97 8.52 -1.16
N ASN A 56 -2.10 9.00 -2.05
CA ASN A 56 -1.23 10.15 -1.81
C ASN A 56 -0.97 10.92 -3.13
N GLU A 57 -0.44 12.14 -3.07
CA GLU A 57 -0.20 12.94 -4.28
C GLU A 57 0.87 12.33 -5.21
N PRO A 58 2.06 11.91 -4.72
CA PRO A 58 3.11 11.42 -5.62
C PRO A 58 2.72 10.17 -6.42
N ASN A 59 1.95 9.25 -5.82
CA ASN A 59 1.62 7.96 -6.41
C ASN A 59 0.25 7.95 -7.11
N TYR A 60 -0.64 8.90 -6.80
CA TYR A 60 -2.02 8.91 -7.29
C TYR A 60 -2.47 10.27 -7.87
N PRO A 61 -1.67 10.95 -8.72
CA PRO A 61 -2.02 12.28 -9.21
C PRO A 61 -3.30 12.29 -10.06
N VAL A 62 -3.46 11.28 -10.94
CA VAL A 62 -4.64 11.15 -11.80
C VAL A 62 -5.89 10.83 -10.97
N PHE A 63 -5.77 9.90 -10.03
CA PHE A 63 -6.88 9.53 -9.16
C PHE A 63 -7.30 10.70 -8.24
N ARG A 64 -6.35 11.47 -7.70
CA ARG A 64 -6.68 12.67 -6.91
C ARG A 64 -7.34 13.76 -7.76
N ARG A 65 -6.96 13.91 -9.02
CA ARG A 65 -7.67 14.80 -9.95
C ARG A 65 -9.11 14.34 -10.14
N LEU A 66 -9.31 13.04 -10.39
CA LEU A 66 -10.65 12.46 -10.55
C LEU A 66 -11.52 12.70 -9.31
N LEU A 67 -11.01 12.44 -8.10
CA LEU A 67 -11.77 12.71 -6.87
C LEU A 67 -12.20 14.18 -6.74
N ARG A 68 -11.36 15.14 -7.17
CA ARG A 68 -11.72 16.56 -7.18
C ARG A 68 -12.80 16.89 -8.22
N GLU A 69 -12.73 16.31 -9.42
CA GLU A 69 -13.74 16.52 -10.47
C GLU A 69 -15.11 15.95 -10.09
N LEU A 70 -15.10 14.89 -9.28
CA LEU A 70 -16.30 14.22 -8.75
C LEU A 70 -16.78 14.81 -7.41
N ASP A 71 -16.09 15.82 -6.87
CA ASP A 71 -16.37 16.41 -5.55
C ASP A 71 -16.40 15.37 -4.40
N VAL A 72 -15.51 14.38 -4.46
CA VAL A 72 -15.40 13.32 -3.45
C VAL A 72 -14.43 13.77 -2.35
N ALA A 73 -14.98 13.94 -1.14
CA ALA A 73 -14.21 14.35 0.04
C ALA A 73 -13.13 13.34 0.44
N THR A 74 -11.96 13.86 0.80
CA THR A 74 -10.84 13.06 1.32
C THR A 74 -10.29 13.70 2.58
N ARG A 75 -9.78 12.87 3.50
CA ARG A 75 -9.15 13.32 4.74
C ARG A 75 -7.76 12.72 4.90
N ARG A 76 -6.94 13.37 5.71
CA ARG A 76 -5.61 12.87 6.04
C ARG A 76 -5.73 11.52 6.76
N SER A 77 -4.93 10.56 6.34
CA SER A 77 -4.80 9.24 6.96
C SER A 77 -3.40 9.09 7.56
N GLU A 78 -3.34 8.48 8.74
CA GLU A 78 -2.09 8.13 9.38
C GLU A 78 -1.76 6.67 9.10
N MET A 79 -0.79 6.45 8.22
CA MET A 79 -0.24 5.12 7.98
C MET A 79 0.98 4.92 8.87
N SER A 80 0.83 4.10 9.91
CA SER A 80 1.91 3.72 10.82
C SER A 80 2.10 2.21 10.81
N PHE A 81 3.28 1.76 11.24
CA PHE A 81 3.63 0.36 11.30
C PHE A 81 4.11 -0.02 12.70
N SER A 82 3.59 -1.14 13.19
CA SER A 82 3.91 -1.72 14.49
C SER A 82 3.94 -3.24 14.39
N VAL A 83 4.80 -3.85 15.20
CA VAL A 83 4.92 -5.30 15.33
C VAL A 83 4.70 -5.64 16.79
N SER A 84 3.89 -6.66 17.05
CA SER A 84 3.78 -7.35 18.33
C SER A 84 4.03 -8.84 18.08
N CYS A 85 5.00 -9.41 18.79
CA CYS A 85 5.37 -10.82 18.70
C CYS A 85 4.99 -11.52 20.00
N GLY A 86 4.02 -12.44 19.92
CA GLY A 86 3.56 -13.23 21.07
C GLY A 86 4.64 -14.15 21.64
N ASP A 87 5.49 -14.73 20.79
CA ASP A 87 6.46 -15.74 21.20
C ASP A 87 7.62 -15.17 22.04
N CYS A 88 8.12 -13.98 21.68
CA CYS A 88 9.25 -13.34 22.38
C CYS A 88 8.89 -12.07 23.15
N GLY A 89 7.60 -11.69 23.15
CA GLY A 89 7.07 -10.50 23.80
C GLY A 89 7.67 -9.20 23.28
N LEU A 90 8.22 -9.18 22.06
CA LEU A 90 8.74 -7.96 21.44
C LEU A 90 7.59 -7.14 20.87
N GLU A 91 7.51 -5.88 21.28
CA GLU A 91 6.60 -4.92 20.67
C GLU A 91 7.34 -3.64 20.35
N TRP A 92 7.19 -3.17 19.12
CA TRP A 92 7.77 -1.90 18.70
C TRP A 92 6.96 -1.30 17.55
N SER A 93 7.11 0.01 17.37
CA SER A 93 6.53 0.72 16.24
C SER A 93 7.52 1.71 15.67
N GLY A 94 7.35 2.05 14.38
CA GLY A 94 8.15 3.10 13.76
C GLY A 94 7.97 4.48 14.42
N ARG A 95 6.87 4.70 15.15
CA ARG A 95 6.59 5.96 15.86
C ARG A 95 7.07 5.98 17.31
N ARG A 96 6.98 4.85 18.00
CA ARG A 96 7.39 4.67 19.39
C ARG A 96 8.23 3.39 19.50
N PRO A 97 9.49 3.41 19.03
CA PRO A 97 10.34 2.21 19.07
C PRO A 97 10.61 1.75 20.51
N PHE A 98 10.65 2.67 21.48
CA PHE A 98 10.91 2.37 22.89
C PHE A 98 9.65 2.37 23.77
N ALA A 99 8.48 2.04 23.20
CA ALA A 99 7.25 1.90 23.99
C ALA A 99 7.39 0.88 25.14
N GLN A 100 8.28 -0.10 24.98
CA GLN A 100 8.69 -1.01 26.04
C GLN A 100 10.04 -0.57 26.65
N GLY A 101 10.01 0.16 27.78
CA GLY A 101 11.23 0.71 28.41
C GLY A 101 12.33 -0.33 28.69
N ARG A 102 11.95 -1.57 29.04
CA ARG A 102 12.89 -2.70 29.25
C ARG A 102 13.76 -3.01 28.01
N ARG A 103 13.31 -2.63 26.81
CA ARG A 103 14.03 -2.89 25.55
C ARG A 103 15.16 -1.90 25.29
N LEU A 104 15.29 -0.82 26.07
CA LEU A 104 16.40 0.14 25.95
C LEU A 104 17.77 -0.51 26.21
N ALA A 105 17.83 -1.52 27.08
CA ALA A 105 19.06 -2.26 27.39
C ALA A 105 19.19 -3.56 26.58
N ASP A 106 18.21 -3.88 25.72
CA ASP A 106 18.20 -5.12 24.94
C ASP A 106 19.05 -4.96 23.68
N ARG A 107 20.28 -5.49 23.72
CA ARG A 107 21.23 -5.44 22.60
C ARG A 107 20.64 -5.98 21.29
N HIS A 108 19.78 -6.99 21.37
CA HIS A 108 19.15 -7.56 20.19
C HIS A 108 18.13 -6.62 19.56
N PHE A 109 17.39 -5.89 20.39
CA PHE A 109 16.43 -4.90 19.92
C PHE A 109 17.16 -3.69 19.31
N LEU A 110 18.22 -3.22 19.95
CA LEU A 110 19.05 -2.14 19.41
C LEU A 110 19.69 -2.53 18.08
N SER A 111 20.15 -3.78 17.94
CA SER A 111 20.66 -4.31 16.67
C SER A 111 19.58 -4.34 15.59
N LEU A 112 18.34 -4.76 15.92
CA LEU A 112 17.22 -4.70 14.98
C LEU A 112 16.96 -3.26 14.50
N LEU A 113 16.93 -2.29 15.40
CA LEU A 113 16.74 -0.89 15.04
C LEU A 113 17.87 -0.36 14.15
N ALA A 114 19.11 -0.73 14.43
CA ALA A 114 20.25 -0.37 13.59
C ALA A 114 20.12 -0.97 12.17
N GLU A 115 19.66 -2.21 12.05
CA GLU A 115 19.40 -2.85 10.77
C GLU A 115 18.22 -2.21 10.01
N VAL A 116 17.17 -1.79 10.71
CA VAL A 116 16.07 -1.01 10.12
C VAL A 116 16.59 0.31 9.56
N VAL A 117 17.42 1.04 10.31
CA VAL A 117 18.05 2.28 9.83
C VAL A 117 18.96 2.01 8.63
N ARG A 118 19.74 0.91 8.65
CA ARG A 118 20.56 0.49 7.51
C ARG A 118 19.68 0.25 6.28
N TRP A 119 18.61 -0.53 6.41
CA TRP A 119 17.65 -0.80 5.33
C TRP A 119 17.09 0.48 4.72
N LEU A 120 16.60 1.39 5.56
CA LEU A 120 16.03 2.65 5.12
C LEU A 120 17.04 3.51 4.33
N ARG A 121 18.34 3.40 4.63
CA ARG A 121 19.38 4.20 3.98
C ARG A 121 19.98 3.55 2.74
N THR A 122 20.07 2.23 2.70
CA THR A 122 20.87 1.53 1.68
C THR A 122 20.05 0.77 0.65
N ALA A 123 18.79 0.42 0.94
CA ALA A 123 18.01 -0.43 0.04
C ALA A 123 17.76 0.23 -1.33
N GLU A 124 17.58 1.55 -1.37
CA GLU A 124 17.36 2.31 -2.62
C GLU A 124 18.55 2.20 -3.58
N GLY A 125 19.79 2.21 -3.07
CA GLY A 125 21.00 2.11 -3.89
C GLY A 125 21.09 0.81 -4.69
N ALA A 126 20.41 -0.25 -4.25
CA ALA A 126 20.37 -1.51 -4.98
C ALA A 126 19.54 -1.42 -6.27
N LEU A 127 18.69 -0.40 -6.44
CA LEU A 127 17.94 -0.20 -7.68
C LEU A 127 18.84 0.21 -8.85
N THR A 128 20.05 0.70 -8.58
CA THR A 128 20.97 1.24 -9.59
C THR A 128 22.17 0.34 -9.89
N ASP A 129 22.49 -0.62 -9.03
CA ASP A 129 23.72 -1.42 -9.12
C ASP A 129 23.52 -2.82 -9.75
N GLY A 130 22.30 -3.15 -10.19
CA GLY A 130 21.98 -4.45 -10.81
C GLY A 130 21.88 -5.62 -9.82
N SER A 131 22.13 -5.40 -8.52
CA SER A 131 22.18 -6.46 -7.50
C SER A 131 20.84 -7.11 -7.14
N LEU A 132 19.76 -6.75 -7.84
CA LEU A 132 18.40 -7.20 -7.56
C LEU A 132 17.88 -8.24 -8.56
N GLU A 133 18.59 -8.44 -9.68
CA GLU A 133 18.19 -9.40 -10.70
C GLU A 133 18.25 -10.84 -10.16
N GLY A 134 17.18 -11.62 -10.37
CA GLY A 134 17.09 -13.00 -9.87
C GLY A 134 16.86 -13.14 -8.36
N HIS A 135 16.89 -12.05 -7.59
CA HIS A 135 16.70 -12.10 -6.14
C HIS A 135 15.24 -11.94 -5.71
N THR A 136 14.84 -12.74 -4.72
CA THR A 136 13.71 -12.42 -3.83
C THR A 136 14.16 -11.47 -2.73
N LEU A 137 13.23 -10.76 -2.08
CA LEU A 137 13.53 -9.92 -0.91
C LEU A 137 14.28 -10.71 0.16
N GLY A 138 13.86 -11.96 0.41
CA GLY A 138 14.49 -12.84 1.39
C GLY A 138 15.92 -13.20 1.04
N SER A 139 16.20 -13.54 -0.22
CA SER A 139 17.56 -13.85 -0.68
C SER A 139 18.47 -12.62 -0.64
N TYR A 140 17.97 -11.46 -1.09
CA TYR A 140 18.69 -10.19 -1.09
C TYR A 140 19.14 -9.79 0.31
N VAL A 141 18.23 -9.79 1.30
CA VAL A 141 18.60 -9.38 2.66
C VAL A 141 19.48 -10.40 3.36
N LYS A 142 19.38 -11.69 3.01
CA LYS A 142 20.29 -12.72 3.51
C LYS A 142 21.72 -12.48 3.00
N GLU A 143 21.87 -12.20 1.71
CA GLU A 143 23.18 -11.91 1.10
C GLU A 143 23.81 -10.64 1.63
N ARG A 144 23.02 -9.58 1.83
CA ARG A 144 23.49 -8.31 2.41
C ARG A 144 23.70 -8.36 3.94
N GLY A 145 23.64 -9.55 4.54
CA GLY A 145 23.96 -9.77 5.96
C GLY A 145 22.95 -9.15 6.92
N TYR A 146 21.66 -9.17 6.59
CA TYR A 146 20.59 -8.86 7.54
C TYR A 146 20.26 -10.09 8.39
N SER A 147 20.07 -9.85 9.68
CA SER A 147 19.80 -10.87 10.68
C SER A 147 18.45 -11.55 10.45
N GLN A 148 18.30 -12.75 10.99
CA GLN A 148 17.01 -13.43 11.04
C GLN A 148 15.96 -12.60 11.79
N ARG A 149 16.37 -11.83 12.80
CA ARG A 149 15.47 -10.96 13.57
C ARG A 149 14.95 -9.80 12.72
N PHE A 150 15.80 -9.15 11.92
CA PHE A 150 15.35 -8.14 10.95
C PHE A 150 14.32 -8.71 9.97
N ARG A 151 14.59 -9.91 9.42
CA ARG A 151 13.67 -10.57 8.49
C ARG A 151 12.31 -10.84 9.12
N THR A 152 12.29 -11.39 10.34
CA THR A 152 11.06 -11.85 11.01
C THR A 152 10.30 -10.77 11.78
N HIS A 153 10.96 -9.72 12.25
CA HIS A 153 10.36 -8.68 13.12
C HIS A 153 10.26 -7.30 12.46
N PHE A 154 10.64 -7.18 11.19
CA PHE A 154 10.47 -5.97 10.40
C PHE A 154 10.01 -6.28 8.97
N LEU A 155 10.85 -6.93 8.17
CA LEU A 155 10.61 -7.00 6.72
C LEU A 155 9.43 -7.91 6.37
N MET A 156 9.35 -9.10 6.97
CA MET A 156 8.27 -10.06 6.73
C MET A 156 6.92 -9.49 7.17
N PRO A 157 6.72 -9.00 8.41
CA PRO A 157 5.42 -8.44 8.80
C PRO A 157 5.02 -7.23 7.96
N LEU A 158 5.98 -6.39 7.55
CA LEU A 158 5.73 -5.25 6.68
C LEU A 158 5.27 -5.69 5.28
N ALA A 159 5.99 -6.64 4.68
CA ALA A 159 5.64 -7.21 3.38
C ALA A 159 4.30 -7.94 3.40
N SER A 160 4.03 -8.74 4.44
CA SER A 160 2.74 -9.40 4.65
C SER A 160 1.59 -8.41 4.69
N ALA A 161 1.75 -7.30 5.43
CA ALA A 161 0.73 -6.27 5.54
C ALA A 161 0.48 -5.53 4.21
N LEU A 162 1.52 -5.28 3.43
CA LEU A 162 1.41 -4.56 2.15
C LEU A 162 0.82 -5.39 1.03
N TRP A 163 1.14 -6.69 0.97
CA TRP A 163 0.74 -7.57 -0.12
C TRP A 163 -0.29 -8.62 0.30
N SER A 164 -0.90 -8.46 1.47
CA SER A 164 -1.91 -9.37 2.03
C SER A 164 -1.48 -10.84 1.90
N SER A 165 -0.20 -11.12 2.14
CA SER A 165 0.42 -12.41 1.89
C SER A 165 0.76 -13.12 3.19
N ALA A 166 0.69 -14.46 3.15
CA ALA A 166 1.12 -15.30 4.26
C ALA A 166 2.59 -15.00 4.60
N PRO A 167 2.97 -14.91 5.90
CA PRO A 167 4.32 -14.56 6.33
C PRO A 167 5.43 -15.39 5.66
N GLU A 168 5.17 -16.67 5.42
CA GLU A 168 6.11 -17.62 4.85
C GLU A 168 6.49 -17.26 3.40
N ARG A 169 5.58 -16.58 2.68
CA ARG A 169 5.77 -16.18 1.27
C ARG A 169 6.07 -14.69 1.10
N ALA A 170 5.94 -13.90 2.15
CA ALA A 170 6.07 -12.45 2.08
C ALA A 170 7.47 -12.00 1.61
N LEU A 171 8.49 -12.82 1.82
CA LEU A 171 9.86 -12.54 1.39
C LEU A 171 10.22 -13.15 0.03
N ASP A 172 9.31 -13.88 -0.62
CA ASP A 172 9.53 -14.48 -1.94
C ASP A 172 9.26 -13.49 -3.07
N PHE A 173 8.69 -12.32 -2.76
CA PHE A 173 8.49 -11.25 -3.72
C PHE A 173 9.82 -10.85 -4.38
N PRO A 174 9.83 -10.59 -5.70
CA PRO A 174 11.02 -10.11 -6.40
C PRO A 174 11.60 -8.86 -5.72
N ALA A 175 12.90 -8.89 -5.42
CA ALA A 175 13.57 -7.82 -4.67
C ALA A 175 13.49 -6.49 -5.41
N ALA A 176 13.68 -6.51 -6.73
CA ALA A 176 13.56 -5.33 -7.60
C ALA A 176 12.17 -4.67 -7.51
N TYR A 177 11.10 -5.47 -7.45
CA TYR A 177 9.74 -4.96 -7.31
C TYR A 177 9.52 -4.40 -5.89
N GLY A 178 9.86 -5.17 -4.86
CA GLY A 178 9.64 -4.80 -3.47
C GLY A 178 10.39 -3.52 -3.07
N ILE A 179 11.68 -3.41 -3.40
CA ILE A 179 12.50 -2.24 -3.08
C ILE A 179 11.99 -1.00 -3.83
N ARG A 180 11.63 -1.13 -5.11
CA ARG A 180 11.04 -0.03 -5.88
C ARG A 180 9.68 0.39 -5.32
N PHE A 181 8.89 -0.56 -4.84
CA PHE A 181 7.65 -0.26 -4.14
C PHE A 181 7.93 0.57 -2.87
N PHE A 182 8.86 0.14 -2.02
CA PHE A 182 9.22 0.88 -0.81
C PHE A 182 9.75 2.29 -1.11
N GLU A 183 10.58 2.44 -2.15
CA GLU A 183 11.08 3.74 -2.62
C GLU A 183 9.92 4.67 -3.02
N ARG A 184 9.10 4.26 -3.99
CA ARG A 184 7.95 5.05 -4.48
C ARG A 184 6.96 5.41 -3.38
N HIS A 185 6.81 4.54 -2.39
CA HIS A 185 5.88 4.75 -1.27
C HIS A 185 6.46 5.60 -0.14
N GLY A 186 7.68 6.14 -0.32
CA GLY A 186 8.35 6.94 0.71
C GLY A 186 8.55 6.13 1.98
N MET A 187 8.82 4.83 1.83
CA MET A 187 9.08 3.88 2.92
C MET A 187 10.58 3.60 3.09
N LEU A 188 11.40 4.07 2.15
CA LEU A 188 12.85 4.20 2.30
C LEU A 188 13.21 5.65 2.67
N GLY A 189 14.43 5.88 3.12
CA GLY A 189 14.92 7.17 3.57
C GLY A 189 14.17 7.75 4.78
N LEU A 190 14.27 9.07 4.93
CA LEU A 190 13.62 9.85 6.01
C LEU A 190 12.34 10.55 5.57
N ARG A 191 12.09 10.65 4.26
CA ARG A 191 10.90 11.33 3.72
C ARG A 191 9.71 10.40 3.83
N ARG A 192 8.56 10.93 4.22
CA ARG A 192 7.30 10.18 4.36
C ARG A 192 6.19 10.89 3.59
N HIS A 193 5.44 10.10 2.82
CA HIS A 193 4.27 10.63 2.10
C HIS A 193 3.13 10.96 3.05
N ARG A 194 2.37 11.99 2.69
CA ARG A 194 1.11 12.32 3.37
C ARG A 194 -0.01 11.50 2.76
N TRP A 195 -0.42 10.47 3.50
CA TRP A 195 -1.52 9.59 3.12
C TRP A 195 -2.88 10.26 3.36
N HIS A 196 -3.83 9.92 2.50
CA HIS A 196 -5.22 10.35 2.56
C HIS A 196 -6.12 9.13 2.36
N THR A 197 -7.35 9.22 2.84
CA THR A 197 -8.41 8.23 2.61
C THR A 197 -9.70 8.97 2.23
N ILE A 198 -10.60 8.27 1.56
CA ILE A 198 -11.90 8.84 1.15
C ILE A 198 -12.83 8.83 2.36
N GLU A 199 -13.58 9.92 2.55
CA GLU A 199 -14.52 10.00 3.66
C GLU A 199 -15.68 9.01 3.46
N GLY A 200 -15.95 8.19 4.48
CA GLY A 200 -16.99 7.16 4.41
C GLY A 200 -16.59 5.89 3.65
N GLY A 201 -15.29 5.71 3.35
CA GLY A 201 -14.72 4.58 2.62
C GLY A 201 -14.56 4.85 1.13
N ALA A 202 -14.11 3.87 0.35
CA ALA A 202 -13.84 4.01 -1.08
C ALA A 202 -15.08 3.90 -1.99
N ALA A 203 -16.19 3.32 -1.53
CA ALA A 203 -17.44 3.22 -2.31
C ALA A 203 -17.99 4.55 -2.89
N PRO A 204 -17.93 5.71 -2.20
CA PRO A 204 -18.48 6.97 -2.70
C PRO A 204 -17.93 7.42 -4.06
N TYR A 205 -16.64 7.20 -4.35
CA TYR A 205 -16.10 7.61 -5.66
C TYR A 205 -16.65 6.76 -6.80
N VAL A 206 -16.92 5.48 -6.54
CA VAL A 206 -17.55 4.58 -7.51
C VAL A 206 -18.98 5.04 -7.78
N SER A 207 -19.74 5.37 -6.74
CA SER A 207 -21.09 5.94 -6.88
C SER A 207 -21.08 7.23 -7.70
N ALA A 208 -20.19 8.17 -7.37
CA ALA A 208 -20.07 9.43 -8.10
C ALA A 208 -19.70 9.24 -9.59
N LEU A 209 -18.82 8.27 -9.90
CA LEU A 209 -18.52 7.90 -11.28
C LEU A 209 -19.75 7.37 -12.01
N LEU A 210 -20.47 6.44 -11.40
CA LEU A 210 -21.67 5.86 -12.02
C LEU A 210 -22.76 6.91 -12.25
N GLU A 211 -22.94 7.87 -11.33
CA GLU A 211 -23.89 8.98 -11.50
C GLU A 211 -23.54 9.85 -12.70
N ARG A 212 -22.24 10.12 -12.94
CA ARG A 212 -21.78 10.86 -14.13
C ARG A 212 -21.92 10.08 -15.44
N LEU A 213 -21.92 8.75 -15.36
CA LEU A 213 -22.04 7.85 -16.51
C LEU A 213 -23.49 7.46 -16.83
N ARG A 214 -24.46 7.80 -15.97
CA ARG A 214 -25.88 7.58 -16.24
C ARG A 214 -26.35 8.59 -17.29
N GLY A 215 -26.28 8.16 -18.54
CA GLY A 215 -26.87 8.75 -19.75
C GLY A 215 -27.34 7.63 -20.67
#